data_AF-J4KRU5-F1
#
_entry.id   AF-J4KRU5-F1
#
_cell.length_a   1.000
_cell.length_b   1.000
_cell.length_c   1.000
_cell.angle_alpha   90.00
_cell.angle_beta   90.00
_cell.angle_gamma   90.00
#
_symmetry.space_group_name_H-M   'P 1'
#
loop_
_entity.id
_entity.type
_entity.pdbx_description
1 polymer ?
#
loop_
_entity_poly.entity_id
_entity_poly.type
_entity_poly.pdbx_seq_one_letter_code
_entity_poly.pdbx_strand_id
1 'polypeptide(L)' 'MKNHKLCIKGLGIKKLNQTVTVLDTPSNRGMINKISDMLEIIEN' A
#
# COMPACT_ATOMS: atom_id res chain seq x y z
N MET A 1 -4.68 -14.35 5.04
CA MET A 1 -3.64 -14.08 4.02
C MET A 1 -4.15 -13.59 2.65
N LYS A 2 -5.44 -13.73 2.26
CA LYS A 2 -5.94 -13.20 0.97
C LYS A 2 -6.06 -11.66 0.92
N ASN A 3 -6.26 -11.02 2.08
CA ASN A 3 -6.54 -9.59 2.19
C ASN A 3 -5.34 -8.70 1.86
N HIS A 4 -4.11 -9.09 2.24
CA HIS A 4 -2.91 -8.29 1.92
C HIS A 4 -2.69 -8.19 0.42
N LYS A 5 -2.89 -9.28 -0.33
CA LYS A 5 -2.76 -9.29 -1.79
C LYS A 5 -3.77 -8.38 -2.49
N LEU A 6 -4.96 -8.21 -1.90
CA LEU A 6 -5.97 -7.26 -2.41
C LEU A 6 -5.59 -5.81 -2.09
N CYS A 7 -5.08 -5.51 -0.88
CA CYS A 7 -4.58 -4.18 -0.53
C CYS A 7 -3.43 -3.75 -1.44
N ILE A 8 -2.45 -4.63 -1.69
CA ILE A 8 -1.31 -4.37 -2.58
C ILE A 8 -1.80 -4.06 -4.01
N LYS A 9 -2.75 -4.86 -4.53
CA LYS A 9 -3.36 -4.60 -5.84
C LYS A 9 -4.15 -3.29 -5.88
N GLY A 10 -4.88 -2.98 -4.81
CA GLY A 10 -5.70 -1.76 -4.69
C GLY A 10 -4.87 -0.48 -4.63
N LEU A 11 -3.69 -0.53 -4.01
CA LEU A 11 -2.72 0.56 -3.99
C LEU A 11 -1.94 0.70 -5.32
N GLY A 12 -2.15 -0.20 -6.29
CA GLY A 12 -1.51 -0.14 -7.61
C GLY A 12 -0.12 -0.78 -7.68
N ILE A 13 0.31 -1.49 -6.63
CA ILE A 13 1.61 -2.16 -6.57
C ILE A 13 1.50 -3.51 -7.29
N LYS A 14 2.30 -3.70 -8.35
CA LYS A 14 2.33 -4.91 -9.19
C LYS A 14 3.64 -5.67 -9.12
N LYS A 15 4.75 -5.01 -8.82
CA LYS A 15 6.11 -5.59 -8.77
C LYS A 15 6.78 -5.24 -7.44
N LEU A 16 7.80 -6.04 -7.07
CA LEU A 16 8.64 -5.76 -5.91
C LEU A 16 9.44 -4.45 -6.16
N ASN A 17 9.70 -3.67 -5.11
CA ASN A 17 10.43 -2.39 -5.15
C ASN A 17 9.83 -1.33 -6.09
N GLN A 18 8.51 -1.37 -6.30
CA GLN A 18 7.79 -0.35 -7.05
C GLN A 18 7.33 0.77 -6.11
N THR A 19 7.74 2.01 -6.40
CA THR A 19 7.21 3.19 -5.72
C THR A 19 5.96 3.69 -6.44
N VAL A 20 4.89 3.95 -5.70
CA VAL A 20 3.65 4.52 -6.21
C VAL A 20 3.24 5.67 -5.29
N THR A 21 2.98 6.84 -5.87
CA THR A 21 2.45 7.98 -5.12
C THR A 21 0.93 7.82 -5.02
N VAL A 22 0.40 7.88 -3.80
CA VAL A 22 -1.03 7.73 -3.52
C VAL A 22 -1.48 8.92 -2.68
N LEU A 23 -2.70 9.42 -2.95
CA LEU A 23 -3.31 10.47 -2.15
C LEU A 23 -3.52 10.01 -0.70
N ASP A 24 -3.20 10.88 0.26
CA ASP A 24 -3.46 10.62 1.67
C ASP A 24 -4.96 10.77 1.99
N THR A 25 -5.68 9.66 1.84
CA THR A 25 -7.08 9.54 2.26
C THR A 25 -7.19 8.57 3.43
N PRO A 26 -8.20 8.69 4.31
CA PRO A 26 -8.41 7.73 5.40
C PRO A 26 -8.51 6.28 4.93
N SER A 27 -9.09 6.06 3.74
CA SER A 27 -9.18 4.73 3.11
C SER A 27 -7.80 4.18 2.74
N ASN A 28 -6.95 4.98 2.09
CA ASN A 28 -5.60 4.58 1.71
C ASN A 28 -4.72 4.34 2.93
N ARG A 29 -4.83 5.19 3.95
CA ARG A 29 -4.13 5.02 5.22
C ARG A 29 -4.53 3.73 5.92
N GLY A 30 -5.82 3.39 5.91
CA GLY A 30 -6.34 2.12 6.42
C GLY A 30 -5.80 0.90 5.66
N MET A 31 -5.66 1.00 4.34
CA MET A 31 -5.02 -0.05 3.53
C MET A 31 -3.54 -0.20 3.87
N ILE A 32 -2.79 0.90 3.95
CA ILE A 32 -1.36 0.91 4.28
C ILE A 32 -1.13 0.32 5.67
N ASN A 33 -1.88 0.75 6.69
CA ASN A 33 -1.78 0.21 8.05
C ASN A 33 -2.03 -1.30 8.12
N LYS A 34 -2.83 -1.85 7.20
CA LYS A 34 -3.11 -3.29 7.15
C LYS A 34 -1.98 -4.11 6.55
N ILE A 35 -1.08 -3.49 5.77
CA ILE A 35 0.10 -4.12 5.16
C ILE A 35 1.38 -3.38 5.55
N SER A 36 1.41 -2.75 6.73
CA SER A 36 2.54 -1.95 7.21
C SER A 36 3.84 -2.73 7.22
N ASP A 37 3.76 -4.03 7.50
CA ASP A 37 4.91 -4.92 7.61
C ASP A 37 5.56 -5.26 6.25
N MET A 38 4.91 -4.88 5.14
CA MET A 38 5.34 -5.18 3.76
C MET A 38 5.73 -3.94 2.95
N LEU A 39 5.57 -2.75 3.51
CA LEU A 39 5.74 -1.49 2.80
C LEU A 39 6.72 -0.57 3.52
N GLU A 40 7.37 0.27 2.73
CA GLU A 40 8.14 1.41 3.21
C GLU A 40 7.41 2.68 2.79
N ILE A 41 7.20 3.60 3.74
CA ILE A 41 6.52 4.87 3.50
C ILE A 41 7.59 5.93 3.25
N ILE A 42 7.46 6.63 2.11
CA ILE A 42 8.31 7.74 1.73
C ILE A 42 7.41 8.97 1.66
N GLU A 43 7.69 9.97 2.50
CA GLU A 43 7.07 11.29 2.41
C GLU A 43 7.92 12.17 1.50
N ASN A 44 7.28 12.71 0.45
CA ASN A 44 7.87 13.66 -0.50
C ASN A 44 7.18 15.02 -0.38
#